data_AF-A0A3N5FXB0-F1
#
_entry.id   AF-A0A3N5FXB0-F1
#
_cell.length_a   1.000
_cell.length_b   1.000
_cell.length_c   1.000
_cell.angle_alpha   90.00
_cell.angle_beta   90.00
_cell.angle_gamma   90.00
#
_symmetry.space_group_name_H-M   'P 1'
#
loop_
_entity.id
_entity.type
_entity.pdbx_description
1 polymer ?
#
loop_
_entity_poly.entity_id
_entity_poly.type
_entity_poly.pdbx_seq_one_letter_code
_entity_poly.pdbx_strand_id
1 'polypeptide(L)'
;MRIKLTSIMVDNQDKALKFYTQVFGFVKKHDIPVGEYRWLTVVSPEGPDDLELSLEPNANPAGKTFQEAIFKQGIPIAAFEVDRIDQEFSRLKAL
;
A
#
# COMPACT_ATOMS: atom_id res chain seq x y z
N MET A 1 -7.09 13.18 -18.93
CA MET A 1 -7.38 12.23 -17.83
C MET A 1 -6.10 12.01 -17.05
N ARG A 2 -6.14 11.87 -15.71
CA ARG A 2 -4.95 11.67 -14.85
C ARG A 2 -5.17 10.46 -13.95
N ILE A 3 -4.11 9.70 -13.69
CA ILE A 3 -4.13 8.63 -12.69
C ILE A 3 -3.62 9.23 -11.39
N LYS A 4 -4.49 9.30 -10.39
CA LYS A 4 -4.20 9.85 -9.06
C LYS A 4 -4.42 8.85 -7.93
N LEU A 5 -4.90 7.66 -8.27
CA LEU A 5 -5.19 6.61 -7.31
C LEU A 5 -4.81 5.27 -7.93
N THR A 6 -4.08 4.47 -7.15
CA THR A 6 -3.86 3.05 -7.40
C THR A 6 -4.18 2.26 -6.14
N SER A 7 -4.48 0.97 -6.26
CA SER A 7 -4.95 0.15 -5.14
C SER A 7 -4.08 -1.07 -4.93
N ILE A 8 -3.81 -1.39 -3.67
CA ILE A 8 -3.24 -2.66 -3.23
C ILE A 8 -4.25 -3.37 -2.34
N MET A 9 -4.49 -4.65 -2.62
CA MET A 9 -5.34 -5.48 -1.78
C MET A 9 -4.60 -5.96 -0.54
N VAL A 10 -5.22 -5.80 0.63
CA VAL A 10 -4.66 -6.13 1.95
C VAL A 10 -5.59 -7.05 2.73
N ASP A 11 -5.01 -7.96 3.50
CA ASP A 11 -5.72 -8.92 4.36
C ASP A 11 -6.32 -8.27 5.61
N ASN A 12 -5.64 -7.24 6.12
CA ASN A 12 -6.07 -6.47 7.28
C ASN A 12 -5.65 -5.00 7.13
N GLN A 13 -6.64 -4.09 7.09
CA GLN A 13 -6.39 -2.66 6.86
C GLN A 13 -5.60 -2.00 7.99
N ASP A 14 -5.74 -2.44 9.25
CA ASP A 14 -4.98 -1.88 10.38
C ASP A 14 -3.50 -2.27 10.33
N LYS A 15 -3.24 -3.55 10.03
CA LYS A 15 -1.90 -4.07 9.82
C LYS A 15 -1.23 -3.37 8.64
N ALA A 16 -1.95 -3.24 7.53
CA ALA A 16 -1.47 -2.52 6.35
C ALA A 16 -1.15 -1.06 6.66
N LEU A 17 -2.07 -0.34 7.34
CA LEU A 17 -1.84 1.05 7.72
C LEU A 17 -0.56 1.21 8.54
N LYS A 18 -0.36 0.37 9.56
CA LYS A 18 0.86 0.41 10.37
C LYS A 18 2.10 0.13 9.53
N PHE A 19 2.07 -0.89 8.67
CA PHE A 19 3.20 -1.21 7.81
C PHE A 19 3.55 -0.05 6.88
N TYR A 20 2.58 0.46 6.11
CA TYR A 20 2.84 1.51 5.13
C TYR A 20 3.22 2.85 5.77
N THR A 21 2.75 3.14 6.99
CA THR A 21 3.12 4.39 7.67
C THR A 21 4.39 4.28 8.52
N GLN A 22 4.56 3.20 9.27
CA GLN A 22 5.66 3.07 10.23
C GLN A 22 6.92 2.45 9.63
N VAL A 23 6.79 1.57 8.63
CA VAL A 23 7.93 0.93 7.96
C VAL A 23 8.31 1.70 6.69
N PHE A 24 7.32 1.97 5.84
CA PHE A 24 7.54 2.64 4.54
C PHE A 24 7.53 4.17 4.65
N GLY A 25 7.10 4.74 5.78
CA GLY A 25 7.12 6.18 6.00
C GLY A 25 6.05 6.97 5.23
N PHE A 26 5.09 6.30 4.60
CA PHE A 26 3.96 6.99 3.97
C PHE A 26 3.07 7.68 5.00
N VAL A 27 2.32 8.68 4.55
CA VAL A 27 1.43 9.46 5.41
C VAL A 27 -0.01 9.09 5.11
N LYS A 28 -0.80 8.83 6.17
CA LYS A 28 -2.24 8.57 6.03
C LYS A 28 -2.95 9.80 5.47
N LYS A 29 -3.69 9.63 4.38
CA LYS A 29 -4.44 10.71 3.70
C LYS A 29 -5.92 10.65 4.02
N HIS A 30 -6.56 9.51 3.76
CA HIS A 30 -7.97 9.27 4.10
C HIS A 30 -8.13 8.02 4.96
N ASP A 31 -9.10 8.07 5.87
CA ASP A 31 -9.46 6.99 6.78
C ASP A 31 -10.95 7.14 7.12
N ILE A 32 -11.79 6.74 6.17
CA ILE A 32 -13.23 7.01 6.19
C ILE A 32 -13.96 5.66 6.28
N PRO A 33 -14.81 5.43 7.29
CA PRO A 33 -15.60 4.20 7.38
C PRO A 33 -16.56 4.02 6.18
N VAL A 34 -16.60 2.82 5.63
CA VAL A 34 -17.49 2.39 4.54
C VAL A 34 -18.02 1.00 4.86
N GLY A 35 -19.16 0.93 5.54
CA GLY A 35 -19.70 -0.33 6.05
C GLY A 35 -18.75 -0.98 7.06
N GLU A 36 -18.41 -2.25 6.82
CA GLU A 36 -17.45 -3.00 7.66
C GLU A 36 -15.98 -2.65 7.37
N TYR A 37 -15.71 -1.92 6.29
CA TYR A 37 -14.36 -1.58 5.84
C TYR A 37 -14.12 -0.08 5.84
N ARG A 38 -12.98 0.35 5.30
CA ARG A 38 -12.58 1.76 5.25
C ARG A 38 -12.12 2.13 3.85
N TRP A 39 -12.49 3.33 3.38
CA TRP A 39 -11.71 4.01 2.35
C TRP A 39 -10.44 4.54 3.01
N LEU A 40 -9.36 3.79 2.83
CA LEU A 40 -8.10 4.01 3.52
C LEU A 40 -7.00 4.26 2.49
N THR A 41 -6.47 5.48 2.45
CA THR A 41 -5.41 5.86 1.51
C THR A 41 -4.20 6.44 2.23
N VAL A 42 -3.03 6.25 1.62
CA VAL A 42 -1.76 6.85 2.04
C VAL A 42 -1.12 7.58 0.86
N VAL A 43 -0.26 8.56 1.16
CA VAL A 43 0.53 9.32 0.18
C VAL A 43 2.01 9.24 0.53
N SER A 44 2.87 9.36 -0.49
CA SER A 44 4.31 9.54 -0.26
C SER A 44 4.58 10.97 0.22
N PRO A 45 5.40 11.19 1.26
CA PRO A 45 5.82 12.54 1.66
C PRO A 45 6.71 13.23 0.60
N GLU A 46 7.27 12.48 -0.35
CA GLU A 46 8.17 12.96 -1.39
C GLU A 46 7.47 13.19 -2.75
N GLY A 47 6.26 12.64 -2.91
CA GLY A 47 5.48 12.71 -4.15
C GLY A 47 4.43 13.83 -4.17
N PRO A 48 3.65 13.94 -5.26
CA PRO A 48 2.48 14.81 -5.30
C PRO A 48 1.49 14.44 -4.19
N ASP A 49 0.93 15.46 -3.52
CA ASP A 49 0.03 15.30 -2.38
C ASP A 49 -1.34 14.70 -2.74
N ASP A 50 -1.61 14.60 -4.05
CA ASP A 50 -2.83 14.13 -4.67
C ASP A 50 -2.66 12.78 -5.41
N LEU A 51 -1.49 12.14 -5.31
CA LEU A 51 -1.25 10.78 -5.79
C LEU A 51 -1.33 9.79 -4.63
N GLU A 52 -2.40 9.00 -4.62
CA GLU A 52 -2.79 8.17 -3.50
C GLU A 52 -2.61 6.67 -3.79
N LEU A 53 -2.22 5.94 -2.75
CA LEU A 53 -2.26 4.50 -2.68
C LEU A 53 -3.41 4.07 -1.76
N SER A 54 -4.42 3.39 -2.33
CA SER A 54 -5.51 2.80 -1.56
C SER A 54 -5.13 1.42 -1.00
N LEU A 55 -5.46 1.21 0.27
CA LEU A 55 -5.29 -0.04 1.00
C LEU A 55 -6.64 -0.76 1.09
N GLU A 56 -7.00 -1.45 0.01
CA GLU A 56 -8.31 -2.09 -0.19
C GLU A 56 -8.40 -3.44 0.53
N PRO A 57 -9.49 -3.76 1.24
CA PRO A 57 -9.66 -5.08 1.84
C PRO A 57 -9.79 -6.16 0.75
N ASN A 58 -9.08 -7.29 0.93
CA ASN A 58 -9.16 -8.43 0.02
C ASN A 58 -10.34 -9.38 0.33
N ALA A 59 -11.40 -8.90 0.98
CA ALA A 59 -12.50 -9.74 1.45
C ALA A 59 -13.32 -10.43 0.34
N ASN A 60 -13.30 -9.85 -0.87
CA ASN A 60 -13.83 -10.52 -2.05
C ASN A 60 -12.95 -11.75 -2.38
N PRO A 61 -13.53 -12.96 -2.54
CA PRO A 61 -12.76 -14.17 -2.84
C PRO A 61 -11.82 -14.02 -4.04
N ALA A 62 -12.22 -13.31 -5.10
CA ALA A 62 -11.37 -13.09 -6.27
C ALA A 62 -10.14 -12.24 -5.93
N GLY A 63 -10.31 -11.21 -5.11
CA GLY A 63 -9.24 -10.34 -4.64
C GLY A 63 -8.22 -11.10 -3.79
N LYS A 64 -8.71 -11.93 -2.86
CA LYS A 64 -7.87 -12.81 -2.05
C LYS A 64 -7.10 -13.82 -2.90
N THR A 65 -7.78 -14.51 -3.83
CA THR A 65 -7.14 -15.48 -4.73
C THR A 65 -6.06 -14.83 -5.58
N PHE A 66 -6.31 -13.64 -6.13
CA PHE A 66 -5.31 -12.90 -6.89
C PHE A 66 -4.07 -12.56 -6.04
N GLN A 67 -4.28 -11.95 -4.87
CA GLN A 67 -3.19 -11.57 -3.96
C GLN A 67 -2.32 -12.78 -3.58
N GLU A 68 -2.94 -13.89 -3.17
CA GLU A 68 -2.23 -15.10 -2.76
C GLU A 68 -1.48 -15.78 -3.92
N ALA A 69 -2.09 -15.84 -5.11
CA ALA A 69 -1.49 -16.47 -6.28
C ALA A 69 -0.27 -15.72 -6.78
N ILE A 70 -0.34 -14.38 -6.81
CA ILE A 70 0.77 -13.52 -7.22
C ILE A 70 1.92 -13.58 -6.20
N PHE A 71 1.60 -13.56 -4.90
CA PHE A 71 2.59 -13.72 -3.84
C PHE A 71 3.32 -15.07 -3.91
N LYS A 72 2.60 -16.18 -4.09
CA LYS A 72 3.19 -17.53 -4.23
C LYS A 72 4.14 -17.66 -5.42
N GLN A 73 3.93 -16.86 -6.47
CA GLN A 73 4.80 -16.83 -7.65
C GLN A 73 5.98 -15.86 -7.52
N GLY A 74 6.10 -15.15 -6.39
CA GLY A 74 7.17 -14.17 -6.18
C GLY A 74 7.06 -12.93 -7.07
N ILE A 75 5.85 -12.62 -7.56
CA ILE A 75 5.61 -11.48 -8.45
C ILE A 75 5.14 -10.27 -7.61
N PRO A 76 5.80 -9.11 -7.68
CA PRO A 76 5.33 -7.90 -6.99
C PRO A 76 4.12 -7.28 -7.70
N ILE A 77 3.15 -6.75 -6.93
CA ILE A 77 1.95 -6.05 -7.46
C ILE A 77 2.11 -4.54 -7.54
N ALA A 78 3.17 -4.00 -6.93
CA ALA A 78 3.47 -2.58 -6.93
C ALA A 78 4.98 -2.38 -6.92
N ALA A 79 5.42 -1.27 -7.49
CA ALA A 79 6.80 -0.80 -7.45
C ALA A 79 6.79 0.66 -6.98
N PHE A 80 7.68 0.98 -6.05
CA PHE A 80 7.88 2.34 -5.56
C PHE A 80 9.29 2.79 -5.94
N GLU A 81 9.38 4.00 -6.49
CA GLU A 81 10.66 4.60 -6.85
C GLU A 81 11.29 5.27 -5.64
N VAL A 82 12.62 5.18 -5.55
CA VAL A 82 13.44 5.84 -4.54
C VAL A 82 14.74 6.32 -5.17
N ASP A 83 15.33 7.39 -4.64
CA ASP A 83 16.57 7.96 -5.19
C ASP A 83 17.76 7.02 -5.06
N ARG A 84 17.87 6.28 -3.94
CA ARG A 84 19.03 5.45 -3.58
C ARG A 84 18.61 4.09 -3.03
N ILE A 85 18.43 3.12 -3.93
CA ILE A 85 17.95 1.77 -3.59
C ILE A 85 18.79 1.07 -2.51
N ASP A 86 20.12 1.21 -2.52
CA ASP A 86 21.00 0.57 -1.53
C ASP A 86 20.74 1.11 -0.10
N GLN A 87 20.52 2.42 0.02
CA GLN A 87 20.26 3.06 1.31
C GLN A 87 18.89 2.64 1.84
N GLU A 88 17.87 2.64 0.97
CA GLU A 88 16.52 2.25 1.36
C GLU A 88 16.45 0.77 1.75
N PHE A 89 17.15 -0.10 1.01
CA PHE A 89 17.30 -1.50 1.36
C PHE A 89 17.96 -1.68 2.73
N SER A 90 19.07 -0.99 3.00
CA SER A 90 19.73 -1.04 4.31
C SER A 90 18.84 -0.53 5.44
N ARG A 91 18.08 0.56 5.22
CA ARG A 91 17.13 1.12 6.18
C ARG A 91 16.04 0.11 6.52
N LEU A 92 15.37 -0.46 5.51
CA LEU A 92 14.28 -1.41 5.69
C LEU A 92 14.75 -2.73 6.35
N LYS A 93 15.97 -3.18 6.04
CA LYS A 93 16.53 -4.41 6.62
C LYS A 93 16.91 -4.26 8.11
N ALA A 94 17.10 -3.02 8.59
CA ALA A 94 17.50 -2.74 9.97
C ALA A 94 16.32 -2.56 10.94
N LEU A 95 15.08 -2.55 10.44
CA LEU A 95 13.83 -2.50 11.22
C LEU A 95 13.41 -3.90 11.71
#